data_AF-A0A812T4U4-F1
#
_entry.id   AF-A0A812T4U4-F1
#
_cell.length_a   1.000
_cell.length_b   1.000
_cell.length_c   1.000
_cell.angle_alpha   90.00
_cell.angle_beta   90.00
_cell.angle_gamma   90.00
#
_symmetry.space_group_name_H-M   'P 1'
#
loop_
_entity.id
_entity.type
_entity.pdbx_description
1 polymer ?
#
loop_
_entity_poly.entity_id
_entity_poly.type
_entity_poly.pdbx_seq_one_letter_code
_entity_poly.pdbx_strand_id
1 'polypeptide(L)'
;MMLDHDSPLVQPSAAPEAPEALPEPLPRLGEAPPPPPLQRIDLVFEQTGSLGIEFKELAAPFIIEQVHSTGLAYGKDLQKGDQLILVGGVDVTKLAWDDLVKKLGPRPVLMTFERPTAVDEEPAAASFMSGLGSTMRSLGGSVMEQGFDLGKVGSAGLEIGTKGLELGSKVSSAGIGFGSKALAALTTSDDAGAEAASKDPTLLAEHEALSQQVGQLQKQLADAASEAKWSAEQYQKLQSSCQEESRQKEEQRQLAASYQEKCASLTQQVAMLQEAQSEDSQAARLSADRDALAQQVQQLEKQLADASALASSAASQNMEDQQRLQESLQEEARQKEEQKQLAVALQEKCAALEKQVEALKTEAPPAVPNGDATRTSELAAEHEAHTQKVQQLETQLKEASSLARHTAEQYQEEARQKEEQRQLALSYQEQCASLTKQVDALSEAGHSAANVQEEAARLSAERDALAQQVQLLEKQLADAAGAVSRNVEDQQKLASSLQEEVCPSYASSRVGYTEQHYVKAVSKADAI
;
A
#
# COMPACT_ATOMS: atom_id res chain seq x y z
N MET A 1 80.48 -55.64 11.85
CA MET A 1 80.37 -54.17 11.91
C MET A 1 79.35 -53.89 13.03
N MET A 2 79.68 -53.93 14.32
CA MET A 2 80.67 -53.12 15.05
C MET A 2 80.57 -51.65 14.68
N LEU A 3 79.92 -50.85 15.53
CA LEU A 3 80.55 -49.77 16.29
C LEU A 3 79.58 -49.31 17.40
N ASP A 4 79.76 -49.92 18.57
CA ASP A 4 79.51 -49.34 19.89
C ASP A 4 80.41 -48.10 20.08
N HIS A 5 79.92 -47.02 20.67
CA HIS A 5 80.74 -46.00 21.34
C HIS A 5 80.11 -45.60 22.69
N ASP A 6 80.67 -46.20 23.73
CA ASP A 6 81.00 -45.71 25.07
C ASP A 6 80.57 -44.29 25.51
N SER A 7 79.72 -44.24 26.55
CA SER A 7 79.97 -43.79 27.95
C SER A 7 81.27 -42.99 28.27
N PRO A 8 81.35 -42.09 29.30
CA PRO A 8 80.87 -42.37 30.67
C PRO A 8 80.47 -41.18 31.62
N LEU A 9 79.81 -41.58 32.72
CA LEU A 9 79.89 -41.15 34.15
C LEU A 9 80.31 -39.70 34.51
N VAL A 10 79.53 -39.03 35.37
CA VAL A 10 79.86 -38.64 36.76
C VAL A 10 78.59 -38.13 37.49
N GLN A 11 78.23 -38.78 38.60
CA GLN A 11 77.51 -38.23 39.77
C GLN A 11 78.58 -37.80 40.81
N PRO A 12 78.42 -36.77 41.68
CA PRO A 12 77.46 -36.86 42.79
C PRO A 12 76.91 -35.54 43.42
N SER A 13 75.77 -35.68 44.11
CA SER A 13 75.46 -35.14 45.45
C SER A 13 75.64 -33.65 45.78
N ALA A 14 74.53 -32.93 45.94
CA ALA A 14 74.26 -32.04 47.09
C ALA A 14 72.76 -31.69 47.19
N ALA A 15 72.16 -31.97 48.35
CA ALA A 15 70.92 -31.36 48.84
C ALA A 15 71.27 -30.15 49.73
N PRO A 16 70.32 -29.41 50.33
CA PRO A 16 69.09 -28.80 49.82
C PRO A 16 69.12 -27.27 50.06
N GLU A 17 68.83 -26.43 49.05
CA GLU A 17 68.55 -25.01 49.29
C GLU A 17 67.10 -24.68 48.96
N ALA A 18 66.52 -23.91 49.86
CA ALA A 18 65.12 -23.57 49.98
C ALA A 18 64.54 -22.93 48.71
N PRO A 19 63.23 -23.09 48.43
CA PRO A 19 62.57 -22.39 47.35
C PRO A 19 62.46 -20.91 47.72
N GLU A 20 63.44 -20.11 47.31
CA GLU A 20 63.27 -18.66 47.22
C GLU A 20 62.37 -18.42 46.02
N ALA A 21 61.11 -18.09 46.31
CA ALA A 21 60.07 -17.79 45.35
C ALA A 21 60.51 -16.61 44.47
N LEU A 22 61.09 -16.91 43.31
CA LEU A 22 61.20 -15.98 42.21
C LEU A 22 59.77 -15.57 41.82
N PRO A 23 59.46 -14.26 41.74
CA PRO A 23 58.16 -13.80 41.29
C PRO A 23 57.92 -14.35 39.87
N GLU A 24 56.78 -15.03 39.69
CA GLU A 24 56.32 -15.51 38.40
C GLU A 24 56.53 -14.42 37.34
N PRO A 25 57.10 -14.74 36.16
CA PRO A 25 57.10 -13.80 35.05
C PRO A 25 55.64 -13.46 34.77
N LEU A 26 55.29 -12.20 35.03
CA LEU A 26 53.95 -11.67 34.83
C LEU A 26 53.41 -12.16 33.49
N PRO A 27 52.19 -12.73 33.45
CA PRO A 27 51.55 -13.13 32.21
C PRO A 27 51.61 -11.94 31.26
N ARG A 28 52.24 -12.12 30.09
CA ARG A 28 52.26 -11.11 29.04
C ARG A 28 50.80 -10.74 28.77
N LEU A 29 50.41 -9.53 29.19
CA LEU A 29 49.09 -8.96 28.97
C LEU A 29 48.72 -9.18 27.50
N GLY A 30 47.54 -9.76 27.32
CA GLY A 30 47.12 -10.48 26.14
C GLY A 30 47.41 -9.79 24.82
N GLU A 31 48.03 -10.56 23.93
CA GLU A 31 47.91 -10.34 22.49
C GLU A 31 46.42 -10.44 22.17
N ALA A 32 45.80 -9.30 21.87
CA ALA A 32 44.38 -9.22 21.59
C ALA A 32 44.04 -10.20 20.46
N PRO A 33 42.96 -10.99 20.59
CA PRO A 33 42.55 -11.93 19.55
C PRO A 33 42.46 -11.18 18.21
N PRO A 34 43.00 -11.76 17.11
CA PRO A 34 42.99 -11.11 15.81
C PRO A 34 41.55 -10.76 15.43
N PRO A 35 41.30 -9.54 14.92
CA PRO A 35 39.95 -9.10 14.59
C PRO A 35 39.30 -10.10 13.61
N PRO A 36 38.01 -10.40 13.77
CA PRO A 36 37.31 -11.32 12.90
C PRO A 36 37.40 -10.84 11.43
N PRO A 37 37.56 -11.75 10.46
CA PRO A 37 37.64 -11.37 9.05
C PRO A 37 36.33 -10.72 8.60
N LEU A 38 36.42 -9.55 7.96
CA LEU A 38 35.28 -8.86 7.37
C LEU A 38 34.75 -9.65 6.16
N GLN A 39 33.42 -9.78 6.07
CA GLN A 39 32.79 -10.52 4.97
C GLN A 39 32.64 -9.62 3.75
N ARG A 40 33.25 -10.01 2.63
CA ARG A 40 33.18 -9.28 1.36
C ARG A 40 32.13 -9.89 0.43
N ILE A 41 31.29 -9.05 -0.17
CA ILE A 41 30.18 -9.43 -1.05
C ILE A 41 30.37 -8.76 -2.41
N ASP A 42 30.64 -9.55 -3.45
CA ASP A 42 30.83 -9.06 -4.82
C ASP A 42 29.58 -9.30 -5.66
N LEU A 43 29.02 -8.24 -6.27
CA LEU A 43 27.79 -8.29 -7.06
C LEU A 43 27.98 -7.65 -8.42
N VAL A 44 27.40 -8.28 -9.46
CA VAL A 44 27.38 -7.75 -10.82
C VAL A 44 25.95 -7.44 -11.24
N PHE A 45 25.72 -6.20 -11.67
CA PHE A 45 24.44 -5.76 -12.21
C PHE A 45 24.55 -5.50 -13.71
N GLU A 46 23.96 -6.40 -14.51
CA GLU A 46 23.99 -6.32 -15.98
C GLU A 46 22.80 -5.52 -16.55
N GLN A 47 21.66 -5.54 -15.85
CA GLN A 47 20.41 -4.96 -16.33
C GLN A 47 20.37 -3.43 -16.13
N THR A 48 19.72 -2.73 -17.06
CA THR A 48 19.39 -1.32 -16.92
C THR A 48 18.25 -1.15 -15.91
N GLY A 49 18.26 -0.03 -15.17
CA GLY A 49 17.26 0.25 -14.15
C GLY A 49 17.86 0.65 -12.80
N SER A 50 16.97 0.97 -11.86
CA SER A 50 17.35 1.32 -10.49
C SER A 50 17.92 0.10 -9.77
N LEU A 51 19.02 0.31 -9.04
CA LEU A 51 19.54 -0.72 -8.14
C LEU A 51 18.60 -0.94 -6.94
N GLY A 52 17.81 0.08 -6.56
CA GLY A 52 16.95 0.08 -5.38
C GLY A 52 17.72 -0.08 -4.07
N ILE A 53 18.88 0.57 -3.98
CA ILE A 53 19.68 0.66 -2.76
C ILE A 53 19.56 2.11 -2.26
N GLU A 54 19.18 2.26 -1.00
CA GLU A 54 19.16 3.53 -0.29
C GLU A 54 20.31 3.56 0.72
N PHE A 55 21.11 4.63 0.70
CA PHE A 55 22.23 4.82 1.62
C PHE A 55 21.80 5.73 2.77
N LYS A 56 22.33 5.45 3.97
CA LYS A 56 22.08 6.25 5.18
C LYS A 56 22.47 7.71 4.99
N GLU A 57 23.58 7.95 4.32
CA GLU A 57 24.10 9.27 4.00
C GLU A 57 24.56 9.30 2.53
N LEU A 58 24.38 10.45 1.88
CA LEU A 58 24.88 10.70 0.51
C LEU A 58 26.35 11.17 0.53
N ALA A 59 27.14 10.65 1.45
CA ALA A 59 28.56 10.91 1.60
C ALA A 59 29.26 9.63 2.08
N ALA A 60 30.53 9.47 1.74
CA ALA A 60 31.30 8.33 2.23
C ALA A 60 31.46 8.41 3.76
N PRO A 61 31.28 7.30 4.51
CA PRO A 61 31.07 5.93 4.03
C PRO A 61 29.62 5.66 3.57
N PHE A 62 29.48 5.03 2.40
CA PHE A 62 28.17 4.68 1.82
C PHE A 62 27.63 3.37 2.43
N ILE A 63 26.90 3.49 3.54
CA ILE A 63 26.29 2.37 4.27
C ILE A 63 24.83 2.20 3.82
N ILE A 64 24.43 0.97 3.49
CA ILE A 64 23.05 0.67 3.11
C ILE A 64 22.10 0.90 4.29
N GLU A 65 21.09 1.74 4.11
CA GLU A 65 19.97 1.91 5.06
C GLU A 65 18.81 0.99 4.69
N GLN A 66 18.48 0.89 3.40
CA GLN A 66 17.37 0.07 2.91
C GLN A 66 17.65 -0.50 1.51
N VAL A 67 17.13 -1.71 1.26
CA VAL A 67 17.07 -2.32 -0.08
C VAL A 67 15.59 -2.44 -0.47
N HIS A 68 15.18 -1.76 -1.53
CA HIS A 68 13.78 -1.75 -1.98
C HIS A 68 13.44 -3.02 -2.77
N SER A 69 12.24 -3.58 -2.55
CA SER A 69 11.75 -4.81 -3.20
C SER A 69 11.57 -4.70 -4.72
N THR A 70 11.45 -3.49 -5.24
CA THR A 70 11.32 -3.21 -6.68
C THR A 70 12.67 -3.05 -7.40
N GLY A 71 13.78 -3.03 -6.66
CA GLY A 71 15.13 -2.79 -7.20
C GLY A 71 15.88 -4.05 -7.60
N LEU A 72 16.89 -3.89 -8.46
CA LEU A 72 17.75 -5.01 -8.91
C LEU A 72 18.59 -5.64 -7.80
N ALA A 73 18.83 -4.91 -6.70
CA ALA A 73 19.56 -5.39 -5.53
C ALA A 73 18.74 -6.33 -4.63
N TYR A 74 17.41 -6.34 -4.77
CA TYR A 74 16.57 -7.18 -3.94
C TYR A 74 16.85 -8.67 -4.17
N GLY A 75 17.05 -9.42 -3.09
CA GLY A 75 17.39 -10.85 -3.14
C GLY A 75 18.85 -11.17 -3.53
N LYS A 76 19.75 -10.17 -3.60
CA LYS A 76 21.18 -10.35 -3.89
C LYS A 76 22.08 -10.44 -2.64
N ASP A 77 21.52 -10.90 -1.52
CA ASP A 77 22.19 -11.02 -0.20
C ASP A 77 22.76 -9.70 0.37
N LEU A 78 22.28 -8.55 -0.11
CA LEU A 78 22.55 -7.25 0.50
C LEU A 78 21.59 -7.00 1.66
N GLN A 79 22.14 -6.45 2.75
CA GLN A 79 21.41 -6.16 3.97
C GLN A 79 21.70 -4.73 4.44
N LYS A 80 20.82 -4.21 5.30
CA LYS A 80 21.05 -2.95 6.01
C LYS A 80 22.36 -3.06 6.81
N GLY A 81 23.20 -2.03 6.72
CA GLY A 81 24.51 -1.97 7.39
C GLY A 81 25.69 -2.40 6.53
N ASP A 82 25.47 -3.03 5.37
CA ASP A 82 26.56 -3.35 4.44
C ASP A 82 27.17 -2.04 3.88
N GLN A 83 28.49 -1.95 3.83
CA GLN A 83 29.21 -0.77 3.36
C GLN A 83 29.73 -0.97 1.94
N LEU A 84 29.41 -0.04 1.03
CA LEU A 84 29.98 -0.07 -0.32
C LEU A 84 31.44 0.40 -0.31
N ILE A 85 32.35 -0.46 -0.79
CA ILE A 85 33.80 -0.18 -0.80
C ILE A 85 34.38 -0.03 -2.21
N LEU A 86 33.89 -0.79 -3.20
CA LEU A 86 34.37 -0.71 -4.59
C LEU A 86 33.22 -0.63 -5.59
N VAL A 87 33.38 0.19 -6.63
CA VAL A 87 32.50 0.22 -7.81
C VAL A 87 33.36 0.19 -9.07
N GLY A 88 33.22 -0.86 -9.88
CA GLY A 88 34.04 -1.08 -11.07
C GLY A 88 35.54 -1.16 -10.76
N GLY A 89 35.89 -1.69 -9.58
CA GLY A 89 37.27 -1.76 -9.10
C GLY A 89 37.85 -0.44 -8.57
N VAL A 90 37.06 0.64 -8.51
CA VAL A 90 37.46 1.93 -7.94
C VAL A 90 36.99 2.01 -6.49
N ASP A 91 37.90 2.38 -5.59
CA ASP A 91 37.61 2.66 -4.17
C ASP A 91 36.68 3.88 -4.04
N VAL A 92 35.54 3.66 -3.37
CA VAL A 92 34.52 4.71 -3.17
C VAL A 92 34.55 5.34 -1.78
N THR A 93 35.45 4.92 -0.89
CA THR A 93 35.53 5.42 0.51
C THR A 93 35.85 6.90 0.63
N LYS A 94 36.28 7.55 -0.46
CA LYS A 94 36.59 8.99 -0.53
C LYS A 94 35.89 9.70 -1.70
N LEU A 95 34.95 9.02 -2.35
CA LEU A 95 34.31 9.52 -3.56
C LEU A 95 33.11 10.40 -3.19
N ALA A 96 32.93 11.52 -3.91
CA ALA A 96 31.73 12.34 -3.78
C ALA A 96 30.53 11.64 -4.43
N TRP A 97 29.32 11.94 -3.94
CA TRP A 97 28.07 11.33 -4.41
C TRP A 97 27.87 11.44 -5.93
N ASP A 98 28.08 12.62 -6.50
CA ASP A 98 27.86 12.85 -7.94
C ASP A 98 28.78 11.98 -8.81
N ASP A 99 30.00 11.70 -8.34
CA ASP A 99 30.94 10.85 -9.06
C ASP A 99 30.63 9.36 -8.85
N LEU A 100 30.12 8.98 -7.68
CA LEU A 100 29.57 7.64 -7.45
C LEU A 100 28.41 7.36 -8.40
N VAL A 101 27.43 8.27 -8.52
CA VAL A 101 26.28 8.10 -9.42
C VAL A 101 26.73 7.94 -10.88
N LYS A 102 27.72 8.70 -11.34
CA LYS A 102 28.30 8.53 -12.68
C LYS A 102 28.94 7.15 -12.88
N LYS A 103 29.60 6.60 -11.84
CA LYS A 103 30.20 5.26 -11.89
C LYS A 103 29.16 4.14 -11.85
N LEU A 104 28.01 4.39 -11.22
CA LEU A 104 26.87 3.46 -11.18
C LEU A 104 26.01 3.51 -12.45
N GLY A 105 26.21 4.44 -13.38
CA GLY A 105 25.45 4.53 -14.63
C GLY A 105 25.77 3.43 -15.65
N PRO A 106 27.05 3.23 -16.01
CA PRO A 106 27.46 2.19 -16.97
C PRO A 106 27.07 0.78 -16.51
N ARG A 107 26.69 -0.08 -17.46
CA ARG A 107 26.38 -1.49 -17.24
C ARG A 107 27.26 -2.36 -18.16
N PRO A 108 27.77 -3.50 -17.69
CA PRO A 108 27.60 -4.07 -16.35
C PRO A 108 28.39 -3.29 -15.28
N VAL A 109 27.87 -3.22 -14.06
CA VAL A 109 28.59 -2.65 -12.91
C VAL A 109 28.91 -3.74 -11.90
N LEU A 110 30.19 -3.87 -11.54
CA LEU A 110 30.66 -4.70 -10.44
C LEU A 110 30.72 -3.83 -9.18
N MET A 111 30.08 -4.26 -8.11
CA MET A 111 30.08 -3.59 -6.81
C MET A 111 30.57 -4.55 -5.75
N THR A 112 31.42 -4.06 -4.85
CA THR A 112 31.91 -4.84 -3.71
C THR A 112 31.46 -4.16 -2.42
N PHE A 113 30.78 -4.92 -1.58
CA PHE A 113 30.36 -4.51 -0.26
C PHE A 113 31.16 -5.23 0.81
N GLU A 114 31.28 -4.59 1.96
CA GLU A 114 31.88 -5.13 3.16
C GLU A 114 30.83 -5.14 4.27
N ARG A 115 30.59 -6.33 4.83
CA ARG A 115 29.68 -6.51 5.95
C ARG A 115 30.49 -6.45 7.24
N PRO A 116 30.25 -5.44 8.11
CA PRO A 116 30.87 -5.43 9.42
C PRO A 116 30.40 -6.68 10.17
N THR A 117 31.33 -7.56 10.51
CA THR A 117 31.07 -8.65 11.45
C THR A 117 30.74 -7.96 12.76
N ALA A 118 29.49 -8.08 13.21
CA ALA A 118 28.94 -7.34 14.36
C ALA A 118 29.99 -7.25 15.47
N VAL A 119 30.61 -6.07 15.58
CA VAL A 119 31.42 -5.71 16.73
C VAL A 119 30.39 -5.59 17.84
N ASP A 120 30.52 -6.41 18.89
CA ASP A 120 29.67 -6.42 20.08
C ASP A 120 29.16 -5.01 20.39
N GLU A 121 27.97 -4.66 19.88
CA GLU A 121 27.32 -3.41 20.23
C GLU A 121 26.94 -3.57 21.70
N GLU A 122 27.62 -2.81 22.55
CA GLU A 122 27.27 -2.64 23.94
C GLU A 122 25.75 -2.38 24.01
N PRO A 123 24.97 -3.23 24.71
CA PRO A 123 23.54 -3.32 24.50
C PRO A 123 22.86 -2.01 24.88
N ALA A 124 22.52 -1.23 23.85
CA ALA A 124 21.50 -0.21 23.98
C ALA A 124 20.21 -0.94 24.41
N ALA A 125 19.73 -0.57 25.59
CA ALA A 125 18.61 -1.21 26.26
C ALA A 125 17.44 -1.48 25.30
N ALA A 126 17.08 -2.76 25.19
CA ALA A 126 15.80 -3.27 24.71
C ALA A 126 15.36 -2.85 23.29
N SER A 127 15.86 -3.56 22.29
CA SER A 127 15.05 -3.91 21.11
C SER A 127 15.16 -5.42 20.89
N PHE A 128 14.28 -6.15 21.59
CA PHE A 128 14.13 -7.58 21.54
C PHE A 128 13.08 -7.91 20.46
N MET A 129 13.38 -8.91 19.62
CA MET A 129 12.58 -9.46 18.49
C MET A 129 12.98 -9.00 17.09
N SER A 130 14.13 -9.47 16.60
CA SER A 130 14.34 -9.79 15.19
C SER A 130 15.56 -10.72 15.07
N GLY A 131 15.33 -12.03 15.11
CA GLY A 131 16.42 -12.97 14.86
C GLY A 131 16.10 -14.40 15.27
N LEU A 132 15.40 -15.14 14.41
CA LEU A 132 15.51 -16.60 14.29
C LEU A 132 14.80 -17.02 12.99
N GLY A 133 15.56 -17.54 12.03
CA GLY A 133 14.97 -18.31 10.91
C GLY A 133 15.56 -18.06 9.54
N SER A 134 16.86 -18.28 9.35
CA SER A 134 17.41 -18.58 8.03
C SER A 134 18.34 -19.77 8.15
N THR A 135 17.87 -20.97 7.81
CA THR A 135 18.73 -22.11 7.53
C THR A 135 18.05 -23.07 6.53
N MET A 136 18.69 -23.21 5.36
CA MET A 136 18.62 -24.32 4.38
C MET A 136 17.31 -24.63 3.62
N ARG A 137 17.37 -24.51 2.29
CA ARG A 137 17.42 -25.70 1.40
C ARG A 137 17.79 -25.37 -0.06
N SER A 138 18.89 -25.99 -0.48
CA SER A 138 19.26 -26.32 -1.85
C SER A 138 18.64 -27.67 -2.24
N LEU A 139 18.71 -28.03 -3.54
CA LEU A 139 18.10 -29.16 -4.29
C LEU A 139 16.73 -28.76 -4.90
N GLY A 140 16.49 -28.71 -6.22
CA GLY A 140 17.01 -29.48 -7.34
C GLY A 140 15.86 -30.29 -7.94
N GLY A 141 15.30 -29.89 -9.08
CA GLY A 141 14.29 -30.69 -9.80
C GLY A 141 13.47 -29.91 -10.83
N SER A 142 13.75 -30.13 -12.11
CA SER A 142 12.89 -29.80 -13.26
C SER A 142 11.61 -30.65 -13.27
N VAL A 143 10.49 -30.14 -13.82
CA VAL A 143 9.62 -30.82 -14.83
C VAL A 143 8.26 -30.10 -15.03
N MET A 144 7.90 -30.01 -16.31
CA MET A 144 6.59 -29.82 -16.99
C MET A 144 5.75 -28.55 -16.78
N GLU A 145 5.94 -27.67 -17.76
CA GLU A 145 4.95 -26.86 -18.47
C GLU A 145 3.68 -27.67 -18.86
N GLN A 146 2.53 -27.29 -18.31
CA GLN A 146 1.21 -27.61 -18.89
C GLN A 146 0.26 -26.43 -18.66
N GLY A 147 -0.13 -25.78 -19.76
CA GLY A 147 -0.89 -24.54 -19.76
C GLY A 147 -2.32 -24.69 -19.26
N PHE A 148 -2.72 -23.76 -18.40
CA PHE A 148 -4.11 -23.44 -18.13
C PHE A 148 -4.39 -22.02 -18.65
N ASP A 149 -5.22 -21.95 -19.68
CA ASP A 149 -5.61 -20.72 -20.37
C ASP A 149 -6.71 -20.02 -19.54
N LEU A 150 -6.30 -19.08 -18.69
CA LEU A 150 -7.19 -18.20 -17.91
C LEU A 150 -7.37 -16.82 -18.58
N GLY A 151 -7.24 -16.77 -19.91
CA GLY A 151 -7.48 -15.57 -20.70
C GLY A 151 -8.97 -15.34 -20.95
N LYS A 152 -9.69 -14.67 -20.04
CA LYS A 152 -10.85 -13.81 -20.43
C LYS A 152 -11.52 -12.92 -19.38
N VAL A 153 -11.13 -12.92 -18.10
CA VAL A 153 -11.82 -12.09 -17.08
C VAL A 153 -11.02 -10.85 -16.62
N GLY A 154 -9.73 -10.75 -16.97
CA GLY A 154 -8.84 -9.68 -16.47
C GLY A 154 -8.54 -8.49 -17.39
N SER A 155 -8.97 -8.47 -18.66
CA SER A 155 -8.47 -7.49 -19.64
C SER A 155 -9.27 -6.18 -19.72
N ALA A 156 -10.46 -6.09 -19.12
CA ALA A 156 -11.31 -4.89 -19.22
C ALA A 156 -10.95 -3.77 -18.23
N GLY A 157 -10.36 -4.10 -17.07
CA GLY A 157 -9.99 -3.12 -16.04
C GLY A 157 -8.66 -2.40 -16.32
N LEU A 158 -7.70 -3.07 -16.95
CA LEU A 158 -6.36 -2.52 -17.18
C LEU A 158 -6.30 -1.51 -18.35
N GLU A 159 -7.16 -1.68 -19.37
CA GLU A 159 -7.21 -0.76 -20.52
C GLU A 159 -7.81 0.62 -20.19
N ILE A 160 -8.62 0.73 -19.13
CA ILE A 160 -9.24 2.01 -18.73
C ILE A 160 -8.24 2.88 -17.96
N GLY A 161 -7.39 2.27 -17.13
CA GLY A 161 -6.35 2.98 -16.37
C GLY A 161 -5.21 3.52 -17.23
N THR A 162 -4.73 2.75 -18.22
CA THR A 162 -3.62 3.20 -19.09
C THR A 162 -4.06 4.27 -20.09
N LYS A 163 -5.29 4.19 -20.63
CA LYS A 163 -5.85 5.21 -21.54
C LYS A 163 -6.17 6.53 -20.81
N GLY A 164 -6.55 6.47 -19.53
CA GLY A 164 -6.74 7.67 -18.69
C GLY A 164 -5.43 8.42 -18.41
N LEU A 165 -4.34 7.71 -18.12
CA LEU A 165 -2.99 8.28 -17.95
C LEU A 165 -2.43 8.89 -19.24
N GLU A 166 -2.69 8.28 -20.39
CA GLU A 166 -2.26 8.81 -21.69
C GLU A 166 -3.03 10.08 -22.10
N LEU A 167 -4.33 10.15 -21.76
CA LEU A 167 -5.14 11.36 -21.96
C LEU A 167 -4.74 12.49 -21.01
N GLY A 168 -4.47 12.20 -19.73
CA GLY A 168 -3.97 13.18 -18.76
C GLY A 168 -2.63 13.80 -19.16
N SER A 169 -1.70 12.98 -19.66
CA SER A 169 -0.40 13.45 -20.18
C SER A 169 -0.53 14.31 -21.46
N LYS A 170 -1.47 13.95 -22.36
CA LYS A 170 -1.76 14.74 -23.59
C LYS A 170 -2.46 16.06 -23.27
N VAL A 171 -3.31 16.13 -22.25
CA VAL A 171 -3.97 17.37 -21.79
C VAL A 171 -2.98 18.29 -21.07
N SER A 172 -2.09 17.74 -20.24
CA SER A 172 -1.04 18.50 -19.56
C SER A 172 -0.02 19.12 -20.54
N SER A 173 0.40 18.37 -21.56
CA SER A 173 1.31 18.88 -22.60
C SER A 173 0.66 19.87 -23.57
N ALA A 174 -0.65 19.75 -23.85
CA ALA A 174 -1.39 20.71 -24.67
C ALA A 174 -1.68 22.03 -23.94
N GLY A 175 -1.94 22.00 -22.62
CA GLY A 175 -2.24 23.19 -21.81
C GLY A 175 -1.04 24.13 -21.65
N ILE A 176 0.17 23.59 -21.50
CA ILE A 176 1.41 24.39 -21.34
C ILE A 176 1.78 25.11 -22.65
N GLY A 177 1.44 24.53 -23.80
CA GLY A 177 1.76 25.09 -25.13
C GLY A 177 0.90 26.27 -25.57
N PHE A 178 -0.36 26.34 -25.13
CA PHE A 178 -1.29 27.40 -25.52
C PHE A 178 -1.14 28.67 -24.67
N GLY A 179 -0.90 28.54 -23.36
CA GLY A 179 -0.69 29.69 -22.47
C GLY A 179 0.58 30.46 -22.77
N SER A 180 1.69 29.75 -23.04
CA SER A 180 3.00 30.40 -23.24
C SER A 180 3.10 31.17 -24.57
N LYS A 181 2.40 30.73 -25.63
CA LYS A 181 2.38 31.43 -26.94
C LYS A 181 1.47 32.66 -26.96
N ALA A 182 0.34 32.62 -26.25
CA ALA A 182 -0.54 33.78 -26.12
C ALA A 182 0.11 34.89 -25.28
N LEU A 183 0.84 34.52 -24.22
CA LEU A 183 1.58 35.46 -23.38
C LEU A 183 2.81 36.08 -24.10
N ALA A 184 3.49 35.31 -24.95
CA ALA A 184 4.58 35.81 -25.80
C ALA A 184 4.10 36.73 -26.94
N ALA A 185 2.89 36.50 -27.46
CA ALA A 185 2.29 37.36 -28.47
C ALA A 185 1.82 38.72 -27.91
N LEU A 186 1.48 38.79 -26.62
CA LEU A 186 1.10 40.02 -25.92
C LEU A 186 2.30 40.89 -25.49
N THR A 187 3.51 40.33 -25.44
CA THR A 187 4.72 41.01 -24.94
C THR A 187 5.69 41.46 -26.04
N THR A 188 5.40 41.18 -27.31
CA THR A 188 6.28 41.50 -28.45
C THR A 188 5.78 42.60 -29.37
N SER A 189 4.73 43.35 -28.98
CA SER A 189 4.34 44.57 -29.69
C SER A 189 5.14 45.78 -29.19
N ASP A 190 6.44 45.81 -29.49
CA ASP A 190 7.23 47.04 -29.51
C ASP A 190 6.94 47.76 -30.83
N ASP A 191 6.14 48.83 -30.79
CA ASP A 191 6.61 50.20 -31.07
C ASP A 191 5.43 51.20 -31.14
N ALA A 192 5.66 52.35 -30.51
CA ALA A 192 4.92 53.61 -30.66
C ALA A 192 3.42 53.67 -30.23
N GLY A 193 3.15 53.64 -28.91
CA GLY A 193 1.84 54.10 -28.39
C GLY A 193 1.54 53.84 -26.91
N ALA A 194 2.54 53.82 -26.03
CA ALA A 194 2.41 53.29 -24.67
C ALA A 194 2.30 54.38 -23.57
N GLU A 195 1.28 55.24 -23.59
CA GLU A 195 1.08 56.17 -22.46
C GLU A 195 -0.36 56.36 -21.94
N ALA A 196 -1.37 55.63 -22.44
CA ALA A 196 -2.76 55.89 -22.01
C ALA A 196 -3.63 54.67 -21.66
N ALA A 197 -3.16 53.42 -21.80
CA ALA A 197 -4.07 52.26 -21.77
C ALA A 197 -3.91 51.28 -20.58
N SER A 198 -3.12 51.59 -19.54
CA SER A 198 -2.76 50.59 -18.52
C SER A 198 -2.90 51.10 -17.09
N LYS A 199 -4.13 51.42 -16.66
CA LYS A 199 -4.44 51.64 -15.23
C LYS A 199 -5.87 51.23 -14.88
N ASP A 200 -6.40 50.17 -15.48
CA ASP A 200 -7.59 49.57 -14.93
C ASP A 200 -7.17 48.50 -13.91
N PRO A 201 -7.15 48.81 -12.59
CA PRO A 201 -6.74 47.85 -11.55
C PRO A 201 -7.64 46.61 -11.53
N THR A 202 -8.84 46.70 -12.11
CA THR A 202 -9.83 45.64 -12.17
C THR A 202 -9.35 44.46 -13.03
N LEU A 203 -8.79 44.74 -14.22
CA LEU A 203 -8.27 43.69 -15.11
C LEU A 203 -7.04 42.97 -14.53
N LEU A 204 -6.24 43.70 -13.75
CA LEU A 204 -5.05 43.13 -13.09
C LEU A 204 -5.48 42.19 -11.94
N ALA A 205 -6.51 42.57 -11.19
CA ALA A 205 -7.11 41.73 -10.15
C ALA A 205 -7.80 40.48 -10.74
N GLU A 206 -8.50 40.61 -11.87
CA GLU A 206 -9.13 39.46 -12.56
C GLU A 206 -8.08 38.48 -13.10
N HIS A 207 -6.99 38.98 -13.68
CA HIS A 207 -5.89 38.14 -14.14
C HIS A 207 -5.21 37.40 -12.99
N GLU A 208 -5.01 38.06 -11.85
CA GLU A 208 -4.44 37.44 -10.65
C GLU A 208 -5.39 36.38 -10.06
N ALA A 209 -6.70 36.64 -10.02
CA ALA A 209 -7.71 35.68 -9.58
C ALA A 209 -7.75 34.42 -10.49
N LEU A 210 -7.72 34.62 -11.81
CA LEU A 210 -7.65 33.50 -12.77
C LEU A 210 -6.36 32.71 -12.61
N SER A 211 -5.22 33.38 -12.39
CA SER A 211 -3.94 32.70 -12.15
C SER A 211 -3.97 31.86 -10.87
N GLN A 212 -4.62 32.35 -9.80
CA GLN A 212 -4.80 31.58 -8.57
C GLN A 212 -5.72 30.38 -8.78
N GLN A 213 -6.81 30.54 -9.54
CA GLN A 213 -7.75 29.46 -9.87
C GLN A 213 -7.07 28.35 -10.70
N VAL A 214 -6.25 28.72 -11.69
CA VAL A 214 -5.45 27.76 -12.46
C VAL A 214 -4.46 27.02 -11.56
N GLY A 215 -3.82 27.70 -10.61
CA GLY A 215 -2.93 27.08 -9.64
C GLY A 215 -3.65 26.07 -8.72
N GLN A 216 -4.86 26.39 -8.27
CA GLN A 216 -5.68 25.48 -7.47
C GLN A 216 -6.11 24.24 -8.26
N LEU A 217 -6.54 24.41 -9.52
CA LEU A 217 -6.92 23.29 -10.38
C LEU A 217 -5.72 22.39 -10.70
N GLN A 218 -4.53 22.96 -10.93
CA GLN A 218 -3.31 22.18 -11.12
C GLN A 218 -2.95 21.36 -9.88
N LYS A 219 -3.11 21.94 -8.69
CA LYS A 219 -2.90 21.21 -7.43
C LYS A 219 -3.90 20.06 -7.29
N GLN A 220 -5.20 20.31 -7.49
CA GLN A 220 -6.23 19.27 -7.43
C GLN A 220 -5.98 18.13 -8.42
N LEU A 221 -5.51 18.44 -9.64
CA LEU A 221 -5.16 17.44 -10.64
C LEU A 221 -3.94 16.60 -10.22
N ALA A 222 -2.94 17.22 -9.58
CA ALA A 222 -1.77 16.52 -9.05
C ALA A 222 -2.13 15.60 -7.87
N ASP A 223 -2.98 16.09 -6.96
CA ASP A 223 -3.48 15.32 -5.81
C ASP A 223 -4.28 14.10 -6.31
N ALA A 224 -5.22 14.30 -7.25
CA ALA A 224 -6.00 13.21 -7.85
C ALA A 224 -5.13 12.18 -8.61
N ALA A 225 -4.06 12.62 -9.28
CA ALA A 225 -3.12 11.72 -9.95
C ALA A 225 -2.31 10.88 -8.93
N SER A 226 -1.96 11.46 -7.78
CA SER A 226 -1.27 10.75 -6.70
C SER A 226 -2.18 9.70 -6.04
N GLU A 227 -3.46 10.02 -5.81
CA GLU A 227 -4.46 9.08 -5.30
C GLU A 227 -4.70 7.93 -6.29
N ALA A 228 -4.81 8.23 -7.59
CA ALA A 228 -4.97 7.20 -8.62
C ALA A 228 -3.77 6.24 -8.67
N LYS A 229 -2.54 6.76 -8.51
CA LYS A 229 -1.33 5.94 -8.44
C LYS A 229 -1.32 5.05 -7.19
N TRP A 230 -1.63 5.62 -6.03
CA TRP A 230 -1.71 4.87 -4.78
C TRP A 230 -2.76 3.75 -4.86
N SER A 231 -3.95 4.04 -5.41
CA SER A 231 -5.00 3.05 -5.63
C SER A 231 -4.56 1.91 -6.56
N ALA A 232 -3.84 2.23 -7.64
CA ALA A 232 -3.28 1.23 -8.54
C ALA A 232 -2.25 0.31 -7.84
N GLU A 233 -1.39 0.86 -6.99
CA GLU A 233 -0.43 0.08 -6.19
C GLU A 233 -1.14 -0.85 -5.18
N GLN A 234 -2.23 -0.37 -4.55
CA GLN A 234 -3.04 -1.21 -3.65
C GLN A 234 -3.73 -2.35 -4.40
N TYR A 235 -4.26 -2.08 -5.60
CA TYR A 235 -4.87 -3.12 -6.44
C TYR A 235 -3.84 -4.18 -6.86
N GLN A 236 -2.62 -3.76 -7.19
CA GLN A 236 -1.54 -4.68 -7.53
C GLN A 236 -1.14 -5.56 -6.33
N LYS A 237 -1.05 -5.00 -5.11
CA LYS A 237 -0.79 -5.77 -3.88
C LYS A 237 -1.88 -6.82 -3.63
N LEU A 238 -3.15 -6.45 -3.75
CA LEU A 238 -4.29 -7.36 -3.63
C LEU A 238 -4.22 -8.50 -4.67
N GLN A 239 -3.86 -8.19 -5.91
CA GLN A 239 -3.69 -9.19 -6.96
C GLN A 239 -2.57 -10.18 -6.64
N SER A 240 -1.41 -9.70 -6.17
CA SER A 240 -0.31 -10.57 -5.74
C SER A 240 -0.68 -11.43 -4.53
N SER A 241 -1.42 -10.88 -3.56
CA SER A 241 -1.92 -11.64 -2.41
C SER A 241 -2.86 -12.78 -2.84
N CYS A 242 -3.77 -12.52 -3.77
CA CYS A 242 -4.70 -13.51 -4.29
C CYS A 242 -3.99 -14.63 -5.10
N GLN A 243 -2.92 -14.27 -5.83
CA GLN A 243 -2.06 -15.25 -6.51
C GLN A 243 -1.32 -16.15 -5.51
N GLU A 244 -0.77 -15.58 -4.45
CA GLU A 244 -0.06 -16.34 -3.41
C GLU A 244 -1.00 -17.28 -2.66
N GLU A 245 -2.20 -16.83 -2.32
CA GLU A 245 -3.23 -17.69 -1.69
C GLU A 245 -3.61 -18.86 -2.61
N SER A 246 -3.74 -18.60 -3.92
CA SER A 246 -4.03 -19.63 -4.91
C SER A 246 -2.89 -20.65 -5.01
N ARG A 247 -1.64 -20.20 -4.91
CA ARG A 247 -0.44 -21.07 -4.87
C ARG A 247 -0.47 -21.97 -3.62
N GLN A 248 -0.75 -21.40 -2.45
CA GLN A 248 -0.84 -22.16 -1.20
C GLN A 248 -1.96 -23.21 -1.23
N LYS A 249 -3.12 -22.88 -1.82
CA LYS A 249 -4.22 -23.85 -2.02
C LYS A 249 -3.80 -25.02 -2.91
N GLU A 250 -3.01 -24.75 -3.95
CA GLU A 250 -2.50 -25.81 -4.84
C GLU A 250 -1.44 -26.67 -4.15
N GLU A 251 -0.54 -26.08 -3.37
CA GLU A 251 0.42 -26.82 -2.54
C GLU A 251 -0.29 -27.74 -1.52
N GLN A 252 -1.37 -27.27 -0.89
CA GLN A 252 -2.19 -28.09 0.01
C GLN A 252 -2.88 -29.26 -0.73
N ARG A 253 -3.38 -29.04 -1.95
CA ARG A 253 -3.95 -30.11 -2.78
C ARG A 253 -2.91 -31.16 -3.16
N GLN A 254 -1.70 -30.74 -3.53
CA GLN A 254 -0.60 -31.65 -3.84
C GLN A 254 -0.20 -32.48 -2.62
N LEU A 255 -0.15 -31.87 -1.44
CA LEU A 255 0.12 -32.57 -0.20
C LEU A 255 -0.98 -33.61 0.12
N ALA A 256 -2.25 -33.22 -0.02
CA ALA A 256 -3.38 -34.14 0.15
C ALA A 256 -3.35 -35.33 -0.83
N ALA A 257 -3.01 -35.07 -2.10
CA ALA A 257 -2.84 -36.10 -3.11
C ALA A 257 -1.69 -37.07 -2.75
N SER A 258 -0.57 -36.55 -2.23
CA SER A 258 0.56 -37.37 -1.77
C SER A 258 0.16 -38.28 -0.60
N TYR A 259 -0.64 -37.79 0.36
CA TYR A 259 -1.17 -38.62 1.43
C TYR A 259 -2.12 -39.69 0.91
N GLN A 260 -2.97 -39.36 -0.05
CA GLN A 260 -3.89 -40.31 -0.68
C GLN A 260 -3.12 -41.45 -1.40
N GLU A 261 -2.03 -41.13 -2.09
CA GLU A 261 -1.16 -42.12 -2.75
C GLU A 261 -0.47 -43.03 -1.73
N LYS A 262 0.04 -42.48 -0.61
CA LYS A 262 0.62 -43.28 0.48
C LYS A 262 -0.40 -44.24 1.09
N CYS A 263 -1.63 -43.78 1.33
CA CYS A 263 -2.70 -44.64 1.82
C CYS A 263 -3.02 -45.77 0.83
N ALA A 264 -3.11 -45.47 -0.47
CA ALA A 264 -3.31 -46.50 -1.49
C ALA A 264 -2.18 -47.53 -1.54
N SER A 265 -0.92 -47.09 -1.40
CA SER A 265 0.24 -47.97 -1.35
C SER A 265 0.23 -48.90 -0.13
N LEU A 266 -0.10 -48.38 1.05
CA LEU A 266 -0.22 -49.17 2.28
C LEU A 266 -1.35 -50.21 2.16
N THR A 267 -2.51 -49.82 1.62
CA THR A 267 -3.63 -50.74 1.35
C THR A 267 -3.20 -51.87 0.41
N GLN A 268 -2.40 -51.58 -0.63
CA GLN A 268 -1.87 -52.59 -1.52
C GLN A 268 -0.87 -53.54 -0.82
N GLN A 269 -0.01 -53.03 0.07
CA GLN A 269 0.90 -53.85 0.87
C GLN A 269 0.13 -54.80 1.80
N VAL A 270 -0.93 -54.32 2.45
CA VAL A 270 -1.81 -55.14 3.29
C VAL A 270 -2.43 -56.27 2.46
N ALA A 271 -2.89 -55.99 1.25
CA ALA A 271 -3.45 -57.01 0.34
C ALA A 271 -2.41 -58.07 -0.06
N MET A 272 -1.17 -57.68 -0.38
CA MET A 272 -0.10 -58.64 -0.69
C MET A 272 0.25 -59.54 0.50
N LEU A 273 0.27 -59.00 1.72
CA LEU A 273 0.49 -59.79 2.94
C LEU A 273 -0.66 -60.77 3.21
N GLN A 274 -1.89 -60.46 2.81
CA GLN A 274 -3.03 -61.39 2.89
C GLN A 274 -2.87 -62.57 1.93
N GLU A 275 -2.39 -62.34 0.70
CA GLU A 275 -2.17 -63.41 -0.28
C GLU A 275 -1.00 -64.32 0.14
N ALA A 276 0.06 -63.79 0.73
CA ALA A 276 1.23 -64.56 1.17
C ALA A 276 0.96 -65.52 2.35
N GLN A 277 -0.16 -65.36 3.08
CA GLN A 277 -0.51 -66.19 4.23
C GLN A 277 -1.09 -67.57 3.89
N SER A 278 -1.24 -67.93 2.61
CA SER A 278 -1.72 -69.28 2.23
C SER A 278 -0.72 -70.42 2.46
N GLU A 279 0.46 -70.16 3.04
CA GLU A 279 1.50 -71.17 3.31
C GLU A 279 1.78 -71.35 4.83
N ASP A 280 1.61 -72.59 5.29
CA ASP A 280 1.07 -72.99 6.60
C ASP A 280 2.04 -72.97 7.81
N SER A 281 3.03 -72.08 7.87
CA SER A 281 3.99 -72.08 9.00
C SER A 281 4.45 -70.71 9.52
N GLN A 282 4.15 -69.61 8.80
CA GLN A 282 4.40 -68.23 9.26
C GLN A 282 3.14 -67.52 9.80
N ALA A 283 1.98 -68.21 9.79
CA ALA A 283 0.65 -67.64 10.04
C ALA A 283 0.50 -66.90 11.39
N ALA A 284 1.10 -67.40 12.47
CA ALA A 284 0.92 -66.79 13.80
C ALA A 284 1.67 -65.45 13.98
N ARG A 285 2.88 -65.29 13.41
CA ARG A 285 3.62 -64.02 13.47
C ARG A 285 3.03 -62.99 12.51
N LEU A 286 2.69 -63.43 11.30
CA LEU A 286 2.05 -62.56 10.30
C LEU A 286 0.64 -62.11 10.73
N SER A 287 -0.07 -62.86 11.59
CA SER A 287 -1.35 -62.43 12.17
C SER A 287 -1.21 -61.23 13.10
N ALA A 288 -0.19 -61.21 13.96
CA ALA A 288 0.02 -60.10 14.90
C ALA A 288 0.47 -58.82 14.16
N ASP A 289 1.37 -58.96 13.18
CA ASP A 289 1.81 -57.83 12.35
C ASP A 289 0.65 -57.28 11.50
N ARG A 290 -0.24 -58.16 11.00
CA ARG A 290 -1.45 -57.74 10.27
C ARG A 290 -2.41 -56.95 11.14
N ASP A 291 -2.69 -57.41 12.36
CA ASP A 291 -3.64 -56.73 13.24
C ASP A 291 -3.08 -55.37 13.70
N ALA A 292 -1.76 -55.28 13.93
CA ALA A 292 -1.07 -54.01 14.19
C ALA A 292 -1.14 -53.06 12.97
N LEU A 293 -0.90 -53.56 11.76
CA LEU A 293 -0.97 -52.78 10.53
C LEU A 293 -2.41 -52.32 10.23
N ALA A 294 -3.41 -53.16 10.50
CA ALA A 294 -4.82 -52.83 10.36
C ALA A 294 -5.24 -51.71 11.33
N GLN A 295 -4.78 -51.76 12.59
CA GLN A 295 -5.00 -50.68 13.56
C GLN A 295 -4.33 -49.37 13.11
N GLN A 296 -3.12 -49.46 12.55
CA GLN A 296 -2.42 -48.28 12.03
C GLN A 296 -3.15 -47.67 10.83
N VAL A 297 -3.64 -48.49 9.89
CA VAL A 297 -4.47 -48.03 8.77
C VAL A 297 -5.75 -47.37 9.27
N GLN A 298 -6.46 -47.98 10.22
CA GLN A 298 -7.68 -47.42 10.78
C GLN A 298 -7.44 -46.09 11.52
N GLN A 299 -6.30 -45.95 12.20
CA GLN A 299 -5.90 -44.70 12.83
C GLN A 299 -5.57 -43.61 11.80
N LEU A 300 -4.86 -43.96 10.73
CA LEU A 300 -4.54 -43.04 9.63
C LEU A 300 -5.80 -42.61 8.86
N GLU A 301 -6.74 -43.52 8.61
CA GLU A 301 -8.04 -43.21 7.99
C GLU A 301 -8.84 -42.22 8.85
N LYS A 302 -8.86 -42.42 10.17
CA LYS A 302 -9.49 -41.48 11.10
C LYS A 302 -8.82 -40.11 11.07
N GLN A 303 -7.48 -40.05 11.11
CA GLN A 303 -6.74 -38.79 11.03
C GLN A 303 -6.97 -38.07 9.71
N LEU A 304 -7.06 -38.80 8.59
CA LEU A 304 -7.37 -38.23 7.28
C LEU A 304 -8.80 -37.69 7.23
N ALA A 305 -9.77 -38.40 7.82
CA ALA A 305 -11.16 -37.95 7.89
C ALA A 305 -11.30 -36.67 8.74
N ASP A 306 -10.65 -36.62 9.90
CA ASP A 306 -10.66 -35.45 10.79
C ASP A 306 -9.96 -34.24 10.12
N ALA A 307 -8.80 -34.47 9.47
CA ALA A 307 -8.10 -33.43 8.72
C ALA A 307 -8.90 -32.92 7.51
N SER A 308 -9.58 -33.81 6.79
CA SER A 308 -10.46 -33.46 5.68
C SER A 308 -11.67 -32.64 6.13
N ALA A 309 -12.28 -33.00 7.27
CA ALA A 309 -13.38 -32.25 7.86
C ALA A 309 -12.95 -30.83 8.28
N LEU A 310 -11.78 -30.69 8.92
CA LEU A 310 -11.21 -29.39 9.28
C LEU A 310 -10.87 -28.54 8.05
N ALA A 311 -10.25 -29.14 7.02
CA ALA A 311 -9.93 -28.45 5.77
C ALA A 311 -11.18 -27.98 5.04
N SER A 312 -12.25 -28.80 5.00
CA SER A 312 -13.52 -28.43 4.41
C SER A 312 -14.21 -27.28 5.16
N SER A 313 -14.20 -27.32 6.50
CA SER A 313 -14.72 -26.24 7.34
C SER A 313 -13.94 -24.93 7.13
N ALA A 314 -12.61 -24.99 7.12
CA ALA A 314 -11.76 -23.83 6.89
C ALA A 314 -11.95 -23.25 5.47
N ALA A 315 -12.11 -24.12 4.46
CA ALA A 315 -12.37 -23.69 3.09
C ALA A 315 -13.74 -23.01 2.95
N SER A 316 -14.78 -23.53 3.61
CA SER A 316 -16.11 -22.91 3.63
C SER A 316 -16.07 -21.53 4.30
N GLN A 317 -15.38 -21.41 5.43
CA GLN A 317 -15.27 -20.15 6.15
C GLN A 317 -14.46 -19.11 5.38
N ASN A 318 -13.34 -19.50 4.78
CA ASN A 318 -12.55 -18.60 3.93
C ASN A 318 -13.34 -18.17 2.67
N MET A 319 -14.21 -19.04 2.11
CA MET A 319 -15.09 -18.65 1.01
C MET A 319 -16.13 -17.61 1.45
N GLU A 320 -16.74 -17.77 2.62
CA GLU A 320 -17.66 -16.77 3.19
C GLU A 320 -16.95 -15.44 3.47
N ASP A 321 -15.74 -15.47 4.02
CA ASP A 321 -14.94 -14.27 4.29
C ASP A 321 -14.53 -13.57 2.99
N GLN A 322 -14.14 -14.32 1.95
CA GLN A 322 -13.89 -13.75 0.61
C GLN A 322 -15.15 -13.11 0.02
N GLN A 323 -16.32 -13.74 0.18
CA GLN A 323 -17.57 -13.18 -0.32
C GLN A 323 -17.93 -11.88 0.42
N ARG A 324 -17.78 -11.84 1.76
CA ARG A 324 -17.99 -10.63 2.55
C ARG A 324 -17.03 -9.50 2.15
N LEU A 325 -15.77 -9.83 1.91
CA LEU A 325 -14.79 -8.86 1.43
C LEU A 325 -15.16 -8.30 0.05
N GLN A 326 -15.65 -9.16 -0.85
CA GLN A 326 -16.09 -8.75 -2.17
C GLN A 326 -17.34 -7.86 -2.11
N GLU A 327 -18.32 -8.20 -1.28
CA GLU A 327 -19.50 -7.36 -1.03
C GLU A 327 -19.11 -6.01 -0.42
N SER A 328 -18.17 -6.00 0.54
CA SER A 328 -17.66 -4.75 1.12
C SER A 328 -16.94 -3.86 0.11
N LEU A 329 -16.13 -4.43 -0.79
CA LEU A 329 -15.45 -3.67 -1.85
C LEU A 329 -16.44 -3.12 -2.89
N GLN A 330 -17.50 -3.86 -3.20
CA GLN A 330 -18.56 -3.39 -4.09
C GLN A 330 -19.35 -2.23 -3.47
N GLU A 331 -19.67 -2.32 -2.18
CA GLU A 331 -20.36 -1.26 -1.45
C GLU A 331 -19.48 0.00 -1.36
N GLU A 332 -18.18 -0.14 -1.08
CA GLU A 332 -17.25 1.00 -1.10
C GLU A 332 -17.16 1.66 -2.48
N ALA A 333 -17.11 0.87 -3.55
CA ALA A 333 -17.13 1.39 -4.92
C ALA A 333 -18.43 2.13 -5.24
N ARG A 334 -19.57 1.61 -4.77
CA ARG A 334 -20.88 2.25 -4.92
C ARG A 334 -20.93 3.59 -4.19
N GLN A 335 -20.46 3.64 -2.95
CA GLN A 335 -20.37 4.86 -2.15
C GLN A 335 -19.47 5.91 -2.82
N LYS A 336 -18.32 5.51 -3.38
CA LYS A 336 -17.43 6.42 -4.14
C LYS A 336 -18.11 6.99 -5.38
N GLU A 337 -18.89 6.20 -6.11
CA GLU A 337 -19.64 6.68 -7.27
C GLU A 337 -20.78 7.62 -6.87
N GLU A 338 -21.52 7.31 -5.81
CA GLU A 338 -22.54 8.21 -5.24
C GLU A 338 -21.91 9.56 -4.79
N GLN A 339 -20.74 9.52 -4.14
CA GLN A 339 -19.99 10.73 -3.76
C GLN A 339 -19.57 11.56 -4.97
N LYS A 340 -19.08 10.90 -6.02
CA LYS A 340 -18.70 11.58 -7.27
C LYS A 340 -19.90 12.26 -7.92
N GLN A 341 -21.06 11.62 -7.91
CA GLN A 341 -22.30 12.22 -8.43
C GLN A 341 -22.74 13.43 -7.59
N LEU A 342 -22.64 13.35 -6.25
CA LEU A 342 -22.92 14.48 -5.37
C LEU A 342 -21.99 15.69 -5.65
N ALA A 343 -20.70 15.42 -5.85
CA ALA A 343 -19.71 16.46 -6.18
C ALA A 343 -20.03 17.15 -7.51
N VAL A 344 -20.40 16.38 -8.55
CA VAL A 344 -20.84 16.93 -9.84
C VAL A 344 -22.10 17.78 -9.69
N ALA A 345 -23.11 17.30 -8.94
CA ALA A 345 -24.34 18.04 -8.70
C ALA A 345 -24.10 19.38 -7.95
N LEU A 346 -23.20 19.38 -6.96
CA LEU A 346 -22.79 20.61 -6.27
C LEU A 346 -22.05 21.58 -7.21
N GLN A 347 -21.18 21.06 -8.08
CA GLN A 347 -20.46 21.87 -9.07
C GLN A 347 -21.42 22.51 -10.07
N GLU A 348 -22.40 21.75 -10.59
CA GLU A 348 -23.44 22.26 -11.49
C GLU A 348 -24.28 23.35 -10.82
N LYS A 349 -24.63 23.17 -9.54
CA LYS A 349 -25.36 24.18 -8.76
C LYS A 349 -24.56 25.47 -8.56
N CYS A 350 -23.26 25.35 -8.30
CA CYS A 350 -22.36 26.51 -8.21
C CYS A 350 -22.28 27.26 -9.55
N ALA A 351 -22.07 26.54 -10.66
CA ALA A 351 -22.02 27.14 -11.99
C ALA A 351 -23.35 27.82 -12.39
N ALA A 352 -24.50 27.26 -11.98
CA ALA A 352 -25.80 27.86 -12.20
C ALA A 352 -25.98 29.18 -11.42
N LEU A 353 -25.51 29.22 -10.17
CA LEU A 353 -25.53 30.44 -9.34
C LEU A 353 -24.60 31.52 -9.92
N GLU A 354 -23.39 31.15 -10.35
CA GLU A 354 -22.46 32.08 -11.03
C GLU A 354 -23.11 32.70 -12.27
N LYS A 355 -23.78 31.89 -13.10
CA LYS A 355 -24.50 32.37 -14.28
C LYS A 355 -25.65 33.31 -13.92
N GLN A 356 -26.36 33.07 -12.81
CA GLN A 356 -27.41 33.98 -12.34
C GLN A 356 -26.82 35.31 -11.86
N VAL A 357 -25.71 35.28 -11.12
CA VAL A 357 -25.00 36.50 -10.68
C VAL A 357 -24.54 37.30 -11.90
N GLU A 358 -23.98 36.65 -12.91
CA GLU A 358 -23.52 37.32 -14.13
C GLU A 358 -24.67 37.93 -14.94
N ALA A 359 -25.78 37.20 -15.09
CA ALA A 359 -26.98 37.72 -15.75
C ALA A 359 -27.52 38.98 -15.03
N LEU A 360 -27.58 38.96 -13.69
CA LEU A 360 -28.04 40.12 -12.90
C LEU A 360 -27.09 41.32 -13.02
N LYS A 361 -25.78 41.10 -13.20
CA LYS A 361 -24.82 42.18 -13.49
C LYS A 361 -25.04 42.80 -14.87
N THR A 362 -25.33 41.97 -15.88
CA THR A 362 -25.56 42.45 -17.25
C THR A 362 -26.91 43.14 -17.46
N GLU A 363 -27.93 42.81 -16.66
CA GLU A 363 -29.25 43.46 -16.70
C GLU A 363 -29.29 44.80 -15.96
N ALA A 364 -28.19 45.22 -15.31
CA ALA A 364 -28.11 46.54 -14.69
C ALA A 364 -28.37 47.63 -15.74
N PRO A 365 -29.45 48.44 -15.59
CA PRO A 365 -29.85 49.38 -16.63
C PRO A 365 -28.73 50.41 -16.88
N PRO A 366 -28.39 50.70 -18.15
CA PRO A 366 -27.40 51.70 -18.47
C PRO A 366 -27.85 53.05 -17.89
N ALA A 367 -26.94 53.73 -17.19
CA ALA A 367 -27.22 55.01 -16.55
C ALA A 367 -27.85 55.98 -17.56
N VAL A 368 -29.16 56.23 -17.43
CA VAL A 368 -29.88 57.13 -18.33
C VAL A 368 -29.50 58.56 -17.98
N PRO A 369 -28.83 59.31 -18.87
CA PRO A 369 -28.53 60.70 -18.62
C PRO A 369 -29.79 61.53 -18.92
N ASN A 370 -30.38 62.11 -17.87
CA ASN A 370 -31.39 63.18 -17.89
C ASN A 370 -32.81 62.81 -18.36
N GLY A 371 -33.73 62.64 -17.40
CA GLY A 371 -35.18 62.72 -17.66
C GLY A 371 -36.05 62.25 -16.48
N ASP A 372 -36.79 63.18 -15.87
CA ASP A 372 -37.82 63.01 -14.81
C ASP A 372 -37.38 62.45 -13.45
N ALA A 373 -37.43 63.33 -12.43
CA ALA A 373 -37.08 63.05 -11.02
C ALA A 373 -37.96 61.98 -10.34
N THR A 374 -39.13 61.67 -10.89
CA THR A 374 -40.00 60.59 -10.39
C THR A 374 -39.56 59.22 -10.90
N ARG A 375 -39.06 59.11 -12.13
CA ARG A 375 -38.51 57.85 -12.68
C ARG A 375 -37.17 57.48 -12.05
N THR A 376 -36.37 58.47 -11.65
CA THR A 376 -35.09 58.21 -10.97
C THR A 376 -35.26 57.57 -9.60
N SER A 377 -36.37 57.84 -8.89
CA SER A 377 -36.66 57.22 -7.58
C SER A 377 -37.04 55.74 -7.71
N GLU A 378 -37.79 55.39 -8.75
CA GLU A 378 -38.25 54.01 -8.98
C GLU A 378 -37.08 53.13 -9.45
N LEU A 379 -36.25 53.64 -10.37
CA LEU A 379 -35.00 53.01 -10.80
C LEU A 379 -33.98 52.86 -9.66
N ALA A 380 -33.90 53.82 -8.74
CA ALA A 380 -33.02 53.71 -7.58
C ALA A 380 -33.47 52.59 -6.63
N ALA A 381 -34.78 52.45 -6.40
CA ALA A 381 -35.34 51.37 -5.59
C ALA A 381 -35.15 49.98 -6.25
N GLU A 382 -35.31 49.88 -7.58
CA GLU A 382 -35.03 48.66 -8.32
C GLU A 382 -33.54 48.28 -8.27
N HIS A 383 -32.64 49.26 -8.41
CA HIS A 383 -31.20 49.03 -8.30
C HIS A 383 -30.79 48.60 -6.88
N GLU A 384 -31.38 49.20 -5.85
CA GLU A 384 -31.16 48.80 -4.45
C GLU A 384 -31.66 47.36 -4.20
N ALA A 385 -32.85 47.00 -4.70
CA ALA A 385 -33.38 45.64 -4.62
C ALA A 385 -32.50 44.62 -5.36
N HIS A 386 -31.98 44.95 -6.55
CA HIS A 386 -31.02 44.13 -7.27
C HIS A 386 -29.71 43.94 -6.48
N THR A 387 -29.19 45.02 -5.89
CA THR A 387 -27.97 44.99 -5.08
C THR A 387 -28.15 44.08 -3.86
N GLN A 388 -29.29 44.19 -3.16
CA GLN A 388 -29.62 43.31 -2.02
C GLN A 388 -29.73 41.84 -2.45
N LYS A 389 -30.35 41.57 -3.61
CA LYS A 389 -30.47 40.21 -4.15
C LYS A 389 -29.11 39.61 -4.51
N VAL A 390 -28.21 40.38 -5.12
CA VAL A 390 -26.84 39.94 -5.42
C VAL A 390 -26.08 39.63 -4.13
N GLN A 391 -26.15 40.50 -3.11
CA GLN A 391 -25.53 40.25 -1.80
C GLN A 391 -26.07 38.98 -1.12
N GLN A 392 -27.38 38.73 -1.23
CA GLN A 392 -27.99 37.51 -0.71
C GLN A 392 -27.46 36.25 -1.43
N LEU A 393 -27.37 36.28 -2.76
CA LEU A 393 -26.83 35.17 -3.55
C LEU A 393 -25.34 34.92 -3.29
N GLU A 394 -24.54 35.98 -3.13
CA GLU A 394 -23.13 35.87 -2.75
C GLU A 394 -22.96 35.24 -1.36
N THR A 395 -23.85 35.57 -0.43
CA THR A 395 -23.86 34.97 0.92
C THR A 395 -24.20 33.48 0.83
N GLN A 396 -25.25 33.12 0.08
CA GLN A 396 -25.62 31.71 -0.14
C GLN A 396 -24.51 30.91 -0.84
N LEU A 397 -23.80 31.51 -1.80
CA LEU A 397 -22.68 30.87 -2.48
C LEU A 397 -21.49 30.63 -1.53
N LYS A 398 -21.19 31.59 -0.65
CA LYS A 398 -20.15 31.45 0.38
C LYS A 398 -20.51 30.35 1.38
N GLU A 399 -21.74 30.31 1.85
CA GLU A 399 -22.23 29.27 2.76
C GLU A 399 -22.15 27.89 2.11
N ALA A 400 -22.66 27.73 0.88
CA ALA A 400 -22.60 26.48 0.12
C ALA A 400 -21.14 26.02 -0.13
N SER A 401 -20.24 26.95 -0.45
CA SER A 401 -18.82 26.65 -0.63
C SER A 401 -18.13 26.25 0.67
N SER A 402 -18.52 26.83 1.80
CA SER A 402 -18.00 26.47 3.12
C SER A 402 -18.47 25.08 3.53
N LEU A 403 -19.75 24.76 3.28
CA LEU A 403 -20.34 23.46 3.55
C LEU A 403 -19.66 22.38 2.70
N ALA A 404 -19.47 22.62 1.41
CA ALA A 404 -18.76 21.69 0.52
C ALA A 404 -17.33 21.41 0.99
N ARG A 405 -16.60 22.44 1.45
CA ARG A 405 -15.25 22.28 2.03
C ARG A 405 -15.25 21.46 3.31
N HIS A 406 -16.14 21.77 4.26
CA HIS A 406 -16.25 21.01 5.50
C HIS A 406 -16.59 19.54 5.22
N THR A 407 -17.55 19.28 4.32
CA THR A 407 -17.92 17.92 3.95
C THR A 407 -16.74 17.17 3.33
N ALA A 408 -15.95 17.83 2.45
CA ALA A 408 -14.74 17.23 1.89
C ALA A 408 -13.66 16.93 2.95
N GLU A 409 -13.41 17.85 3.89
CA GLU A 409 -12.48 17.65 5.00
C GLU A 409 -12.92 16.49 5.92
N GLN A 410 -14.21 16.39 6.22
CA GLN A 410 -14.77 15.31 7.03
C GLN A 410 -14.56 13.95 6.34
N TYR A 411 -14.76 13.87 5.03
CA TYR A 411 -14.51 12.64 4.28
C TYR A 411 -13.02 12.27 4.22
N GLN A 412 -12.13 13.25 4.08
CA GLN A 412 -10.68 12.99 4.14
C GLN A 412 -10.25 12.44 5.50
N GLU A 413 -10.78 12.99 6.59
CA GLU A 413 -10.48 12.50 7.93
C GLU A 413 -11.05 11.09 8.18
N GLU A 414 -12.27 10.80 7.71
CA GLU A 414 -12.84 9.45 7.79
C GLU A 414 -12.02 8.44 6.97
N ALA A 415 -11.57 8.81 5.77
CA ALA A 415 -10.69 7.98 4.95
C ALA A 415 -9.35 7.71 5.65
N ARG A 416 -8.76 8.73 6.31
CA ARG A 416 -7.54 8.59 7.12
C ARG A 416 -7.74 7.62 8.27
N GLN A 417 -8.86 7.74 9.00
CA GLN A 417 -9.19 6.83 10.10
C GLN A 417 -9.39 5.39 9.65
N LYS A 418 -10.05 5.16 8.50
CA LYS A 418 -10.20 3.82 7.92
C LYS A 418 -8.87 3.20 7.53
N GLU A 419 -7.96 4.00 6.95
CA GLU A 419 -6.61 3.53 6.61
C GLU A 419 -5.78 3.21 7.86
N GLU A 420 -5.84 4.05 8.90
CA GLU A 420 -5.20 3.77 10.19
C GLU A 420 -5.73 2.46 10.82
N GLN A 421 -7.05 2.24 10.79
CA GLN A 421 -7.66 0.99 11.27
C GLN A 421 -7.23 -0.22 10.44
N ARG A 422 -7.11 -0.08 9.11
CA ARG A 422 -6.60 -1.12 8.22
C ARG A 422 -5.14 -1.47 8.52
N GLN A 423 -4.29 -0.48 8.73
CA GLN A 423 -2.89 -0.70 9.11
C GLN A 423 -2.77 -1.41 10.46
N LEU A 424 -3.61 -1.04 11.42
CA LEU A 424 -3.67 -1.71 12.71
C LEU A 424 -4.10 -3.18 12.56
N ALA A 425 -5.09 -3.48 11.73
CA ALA A 425 -5.53 -4.85 11.45
C ALA A 425 -4.43 -5.69 10.79
N LEU A 426 -3.71 -5.13 9.81
CA LEU A 426 -2.56 -5.79 9.17
C LEU A 426 -1.43 -6.08 10.17
N SER A 427 -1.13 -5.13 11.06
CA SER A 427 -0.15 -5.33 12.14
C SER A 427 -0.55 -6.49 13.06
N TYR A 428 -1.83 -6.61 13.44
CA TYR A 428 -2.29 -7.74 14.24
C TYR A 428 -2.22 -9.07 13.48
N GLN A 429 -2.53 -9.08 12.19
CA GLN A 429 -2.41 -10.27 11.35
C GLN A 429 -0.94 -10.76 11.27
N GLU A 430 0.01 -9.84 11.10
CA GLU A 430 1.45 -10.15 11.12
C GLU A 430 1.91 -10.71 12.46
N GLN A 431 1.43 -10.14 13.58
CA GLN A 431 1.70 -10.67 14.92
C GLN A 431 1.16 -12.08 15.11
N CYS A 432 -0.08 -12.36 14.69
CA CYS A 432 -0.68 -13.69 14.73
C CYS A 432 0.12 -14.70 13.88
N ALA A 433 0.56 -14.30 12.68
CA ALA A 433 1.41 -15.14 11.84
C ALA A 433 2.79 -15.42 12.47
N SER A 434 3.38 -14.43 13.13
CA SER A 434 4.64 -14.59 13.88
C SER A 434 4.47 -15.55 15.07
N LEU A 435 3.42 -15.38 15.87
CA LEU A 435 3.10 -16.26 16.99
C LEU A 435 2.88 -17.70 16.53
N THR A 436 2.22 -17.90 15.38
CA THR A 436 1.99 -19.22 14.80
C THR A 436 3.32 -19.91 14.46
N LYS A 437 4.24 -19.20 13.81
CA LYS A 437 5.60 -19.71 13.52
C LYS A 437 6.38 -20.05 14.79
N GLN A 438 6.22 -19.30 15.87
CA GLN A 438 6.86 -19.60 17.15
C GLN A 438 6.31 -20.87 17.80
N VAL A 439 4.99 -21.07 17.76
CA VAL A 439 4.35 -22.31 18.24
C VAL A 439 4.84 -23.52 17.44
N ASP A 440 4.91 -23.41 16.12
CA ASP A 440 5.42 -24.47 15.24
C ASP A 440 6.90 -24.79 15.56
N ALA A 441 7.75 -23.77 15.71
CA ALA A 441 9.16 -23.94 16.06
C ALA A 441 9.36 -24.59 17.44
N LEU A 442 8.54 -24.23 18.43
CA LEU A 442 8.58 -24.85 19.77
C LEU A 442 8.14 -26.32 19.72
N SER A 443 7.16 -26.66 18.89
CA SER A 443 6.72 -28.04 18.64
C SER A 443 7.84 -28.90 18.04
N GLU A 444 8.60 -28.34 17.09
CA GLU A 444 9.74 -29.03 16.46
C GLU A 444 10.96 -29.19 17.38
N ALA A 445 11.17 -28.26 18.32
CA ALA A 445 12.38 -28.22 19.14
C ALA A 445 12.51 -29.37 20.15
N GLY A 446 11.46 -30.14 20.45
CA GLY A 446 11.57 -31.38 21.24
C GLY A 446 12.15 -31.27 22.65
N HIS A 447 12.14 -30.08 23.26
CA HIS A 447 12.59 -29.88 24.64
C HIS A 447 11.53 -30.37 25.64
N SER A 448 11.94 -30.63 26.90
CA SER A 448 11.10 -31.12 28.02
C SER A 448 9.62 -30.80 27.85
N ALA A 449 8.81 -31.85 27.58
CA ALA A 449 7.41 -31.72 27.15
C ALA A 449 6.55 -30.83 28.05
N ALA A 450 6.88 -30.71 29.34
CA ALA A 450 6.12 -29.90 30.28
C ALA A 450 6.27 -28.38 30.03
N ASN A 451 7.48 -27.87 29.80
CA ASN A 451 7.70 -26.43 29.63
C ASN A 451 7.25 -25.96 28.23
N VAL A 452 7.47 -26.78 27.21
CA VAL A 452 7.01 -26.49 25.83
C VAL A 452 5.49 -26.46 25.76
N GLN A 453 4.80 -27.33 26.50
CA GLN A 453 3.35 -27.39 26.51
C GLN A 453 2.71 -26.21 27.26
N GLU A 454 3.34 -25.73 28.34
CA GLU A 454 2.89 -24.52 29.05
C GLU A 454 3.09 -23.26 28.20
N GLU A 455 4.24 -23.14 27.52
CA GLU A 455 4.55 -21.99 26.66
C GLU A 455 3.70 -21.99 25.38
N ALA A 456 3.46 -23.15 24.77
CA ALA A 456 2.52 -23.28 23.65
C ALA A 456 1.08 -22.95 24.06
N ALA A 457 0.63 -23.36 25.26
CA ALA A 457 -0.68 -22.99 25.77
C ALA A 457 -0.80 -21.48 26.01
N ARG A 458 0.25 -20.83 26.52
CA ARG A 458 0.30 -19.38 26.70
C ARG A 458 0.24 -18.63 25.37
N LEU A 459 1.05 -19.03 24.38
CA LEU A 459 1.05 -18.41 23.05
C LEU A 459 -0.28 -18.66 22.31
N SER A 460 -0.90 -19.82 22.48
CA SER A 460 -2.24 -20.09 21.94
C SER A 460 -3.29 -19.17 22.57
N ALA A 461 -3.25 -18.96 23.88
CA ALA A 461 -4.18 -18.04 24.55
C ALA A 461 -3.98 -16.59 24.10
N GLU A 462 -2.73 -16.16 23.89
CA GLU A 462 -2.40 -14.83 23.36
C GLU A 462 -2.90 -14.64 21.92
N ARG A 463 -2.74 -15.65 21.07
CA ARG A 463 -3.31 -15.68 19.72
C ARG A 463 -4.84 -15.54 19.74
N ASP A 464 -5.53 -16.31 20.60
CA ASP A 464 -6.98 -16.28 20.68
C ASP A 464 -7.50 -14.93 21.21
N ALA A 465 -6.77 -14.28 22.13
CA ALA A 465 -7.07 -12.93 22.60
C ALA A 465 -6.91 -11.88 21.49
N LEU A 466 -5.83 -11.96 20.70
CA LEU A 466 -5.62 -11.08 19.55
C LEU A 466 -6.71 -11.28 18.47
N ALA A 467 -7.09 -12.53 18.18
CA ALA A 467 -8.17 -12.82 17.25
C ALA A 467 -9.51 -12.22 17.68
N GLN A 468 -9.83 -12.26 18.98
CA GLN A 468 -11.02 -11.59 19.53
C GLN A 468 -10.94 -10.07 19.40
N GLN A 469 -9.74 -9.48 19.56
CA GLN A 469 -9.54 -8.05 19.40
C GLN A 469 -9.72 -7.60 17.94
N VAL A 470 -9.24 -8.39 16.97
CA VAL A 470 -9.47 -8.15 15.54
C VAL A 470 -10.97 -8.20 15.22
N GLN A 471 -11.69 -9.22 15.68
CA GLN A 471 -13.14 -9.31 15.48
C GLN A 471 -13.90 -8.12 16.10
N LEU A 472 -13.46 -7.61 17.25
CA LEU A 472 -14.05 -6.42 17.87
C LEU A 472 -13.82 -5.17 17.02
N LEU A 473 -12.61 -4.99 16.48
CA LEU A 473 -12.27 -3.86 15.60
C LEU A 473 -13.05 -3.92 14.28
N GLU A 474 -13.16 -5.10 13.66
CA GLU A 474 -13.98 -5.31 12.46
C GLU A 474 -15.45 -4.95 12.70
N LYS A 475 -16.00 -5.35 13.86
CA LYS A 475 -17.35 -4.97 14.25
C LYS A 475 -17.49 -3.46 14.43
N GLN A 476 -16.53 -2.81 15.07
CA GLN A 476 -16.54 -1.35 15.25
C GLN A 476 -16.46 -0.60 13.91
N LEU A 477 -15.66 -1.10 12.95
CA LEU A 477 -15.59 -0.57 11.60
C LEU A 477 -16.92 -0.72 10.86
N ALA A 478 -17.58 -1.89 10.98
CA ALA A 478 -18.90 -2.13 10.40
C ALA A 478 -19.98 -1.21 11.00
N ASP A 479 -20.00 -1.04 12.32
CA ASP A 479 -20.93 -0.15 13.02
C ASP A 479 -20.71 1.33 12.62
N ALA A 480 -19.44 1.76 12.46
CA ALA A 480 -19.09 3.09 12.00
C ALA A 480 -19.53 3.34 10.55
N ALA A 481 -19.30 2.39 9.65
CA ALA A 481 -19.78 2.46 8.27
C ALA A 481 -21.31 2.58 8.19
N GLY A 482 -22.03 1.83 9.03
CA GLY A 482 -23.48 1.92 9.14
C GLY A 482 -24.00 3.24 9.73
N ALA A 483 -23.21 3.94 10.56
CA ALA A 483 -23.55 5.27 11.04
C ALA A 483 -23.37 6.34 9.94
N VAL A 484 -22.29 6.24 9.15
CA VAL A 484 -22.01 7.13 8.03
C VAL A 484 -23.09 7.02 6.97
N SER A 485 -23.49 5.79 6.59
CA SER A 485 -24.58 5.56 5.64
C SER A 485 -25.89 6.22 6.06
N ARG A 486 -26.24 6.15 7.36
CA ARG A 486 -27.45 6.82 7.89
C ARG A 486 -27.36 8.34 7.82
N ASN A 487 -26.18 8.91 8.10
CA ASN A 487 -25.96 10.35 8.01
C ASN A 487 -26.09 10.85 6.56
N VAL A 488 -25.56 10.09 5.59
CA VAL A 488 -25.74 10.40 4.16
C VAL A 488 -27.22 10.35 3.76
N GLU A 489 -27.97 9.33 4.19
CA GLU A 489 -29.42 9.27 3.94
C GLU A 489 -30.17 10.47 4.55
N ASP A 490 -29.82 10.86 5.77
CA ASP A 490 -30.45 12.00 6.45
C ASP A 490 -30.11 13.32 5.76
N GLN A 491 -28.87 13.52 5.29
CA GLN A 491 -28.50 14.67 4.47
C GLN A 491 -29.24 14.69 3.12
N GLN A 492 -29.44 13.53 2.50
CA GLN A 492 -30.16 13.43 1.23
C GLN A 492 -31.66 13.72 1.39
N LYS A 493 -32.26 13.30 2.50
CA LYS A 493 -33.64 13.69 2.87
C LYS A 493 -33.75 15.19 3.10
N LEU A 494 -32.80 15.78 3.83
CA LEU A 494 -32.76 17.22 4.09
C LEU A 494 -32.64 18.03 2.78
N ALA A 495 -31.76 17.60 1.88
CA ALA A 495 -31.59 18.21 0.56
C ALA A 495 -32.88 18.13 -0.29
N SER A 496 -33.57 16.98 -0.25
CA SER A 496 -34.85 16.79 -0.94
C SER A 496 -35.95 17.69 -0.36
N SER A 497 -36.04 17.82 0.97
CA SER A 497 -37.01 18.71 1.62
C SER A 497 -36.76 20.19 1.30
N LEU A 498 -35.49 20.62 1.26
CA LEU A 498 -35.13 21.98 0.83
C LEU A 498 -35.48 22.24 -0.65
N GLN A 499 -35.35 21.22 -1.50
CA GLN A 499 -35.73 21.32 -2.91
C GLN A 499 -37.26 21.47 -3.10
N GLU A 500 -38.06 20.80 -2.26
CA GLU A 500 -39.51 20.94 -2.25
C GLU A 500 -39.98 22.30 -1.70
N GLU A 501 -39.32 22.85 -0.67
CA GLU A 501 -39.70 24.15 -0.08
C GLU A 501 -39.31 25.35 -0.96
N VAL A 502 -38.18 25.28 -1.69
CA VAL A 502 -37.68 26.41 -2.49
C VAL A 502 -38.38 26.51 -3.87
N CYS A 503 -39.04 25.47 -4.34
CA CYS A 503 -39.62 25.40 -5.70
C CYS A 503 -41.14 25.61 -5.91
N PRO A 504 -42.05 25.89 -4.96
CA PRO A 504 -43.46 26.08 -5.31
C PRO A 504 -43.77 27.44 -5.97
N SER A 505 -42.99 28.49 -5.67
CA SER A 505 -43.37 29.87 -6.02
C SER A 505 -42.94 30.33 -7.42
N TYR A 506 -41.98 29.68 -8.08
CA TYR A 506 -41.44 30.17 -9.36
C TYR A 506 -42.18 29.63 -10.60
N ALA A 507 -42.92 28.52 -10.46
CA ALA A 507 -43.69 27.95 -11.56
C ALA A 507 -45.03 28.68 -11.79
N SER A 508 -45.63 29.28 -10.76
CA SER A 508 -46.97 29.88 -10.87
C SER A 508 -46.97 31.32 -11.39
N SER A 509 -45.90 32.10 -11.15
CA SER A 509 -45.84 33.51 -11.59
C SER A 509 -45.38 33.72 -13.04
N ARG A 510 -44.80 32.69 -13.69
CA ARG A 510 -44.30 32.82 -15.08
C ARG A 510 -45.35 32.54 -16.15
N VAL A 511 -46.45 31.86 -15.80
CA VAL A 511 -47.54 31.55 -16.76
C VAL A 511 -48.45 32.79 -17.00
N GLY A 512 -48.59 33.69 -16.02
CA GLY A 512 -49.44 34.88 -16.16
C GLY A 512 -48.85 36.02 -17.02
N TYR A 513 -47.52 36.14 -17.10
CA TYR A 513 -46.89 37.26 -17.81
C TYR A 513 -46.69 37.01 -19.31
N THR A 514 -46.59 35.76 -19.75
CA THR A 514 -46.42 35.43 -21.18
C THR A 514 -47.73 35.48 -21.97
N GLU A 515 -48.89 35.23 -21.34
CA GLU A 515 -50.18 35.29 -22.05
C GLU A 515 -50.64 36.72 -22.37
N GLN A 516 -50.41 37.71 -21.47
CA GLN A 516 -50.83 39.09 -21.76
C GLN A 516 -49.99 39.77 -22.85
N HIS A 517 -48.72 39.40 -22.99
CA HIS A 517 -47.85 39.98 -24.02
C HIS A 517 -48.03 39.33 -25.40
N TYR A 518 -48.44 38.06 -25.45
CA TYR A 518 -48.71 37.38 -26.72
C TYR A 518 -49.99 37.91 -27.40
N VAL A 519 -51.04 38.21 -26.63
CA VAL A 519 -52.30 38.78 -27.17
C VAL A 519 -52.10 40.21 -27.72
N LYS A 520 -51.21 41.00 -27.11
CA LYS A 520 -50.84 42.34 -27.62
C LYS A 520 -49.94 42.30 -28.86
N ALA A 521 -49.14 41.26 -29.04
CA ALA A 521 -48.31 41.10 -30.23
C ALA A 521 -49.13 40.62 -31.45
N VAL A 522 -50.08 39.70 -31.25
CA VAL A 522 -50.93 39.18 -32.33
C VAL A 522 -51.92 40.24 -32.83
N SER A 523 -52.52 41.04 -31.93
CA SER A 523 -53.42 42.14 -32.34
C SER A 523 -52.74 43.29 -33.09
N LYS A 524 -51.41 43.42 -32.98
CA LYS A 524 -50.63 44.42 -33.72
C LYS A 524 -50.14 43.90 -35.08
N ALA A 525 -50.08 42.58 -35.26
CA ALA A 525 -49.74 41.93 -36.52
C ALA A 525 -50.94 41.86 -37.49
N ASP A 526 -52.18 41.77 -36.98
CA ASP A 526 -53.39 41.81 -37.81
C ASP A 526 -53.80 43.22 -38.29
N ALA A 527 -53.09 44.26 -37.85
CA ALA A 527 -53.33 45.67 -38.22
C ALA A 527 -52.28 46.24 -39.19
N ILE A 528 -51.31 45.43 -39.62
CA ILE A 528 -50.32 45.73 -40.67
C ILE A 528 -50.66 44.86 -41.87
#